data_AF-A0AA41T938-F1
#
_entry.id   AF-A0AA41T938-F1
#
_cell.length_a   1.000
_cell.length_b   1.000
_cell.length_c   1.000
_cell.angle_alpha   90.00
_cell.angle_beta   90.00
_cell.angle_gamma   90.00
#
_symmetry.space_group_name_H-M   'P 1'
#
loop_
_entity.id
_entity.type
_entity.pdbx_description
1 polymer ?
#
loop_
_entity_poly.entity_id
_entity_poly.type
_entity_poly.pdbx_seq_one_letter_code
_entity_poly.pdbx_strand_id
1 'polypeptide(L)'
;MADGGSERADGRIVKMEVDYSATVDQRLPECEKLAKEGRLQEVIETLLSLEKQTRTASDMVSTSRILVAVVKMCYEAKEWDLLNENIMLLSKRRSQLKQAVAKMVQQCCTYVEEITDLPVKLRLIDTLRMVTEGKIYVEIERARLTKTLATIKEQNGDVKEAASILQELQVETYGSMEKKERVEFILEQMRLCLAVKDYIRTQIISKKINTKFFQEENTEKLKLKYYNLMIQLDQHEGSYLSICKHYRAIYDTPCIQAESEKWQQALKSVVLYVILAPFDNEQSDLVHRISGDKKLEEIPKYKDLLKLFTTME
;
A
#
# COMPACT_ATOMS: atom_id res chain seq x y z
N MET A 1 13.11 29.30 34.30
CA MET A 1 11.92 28.45 34.44
C MET A 1 10.71 29.28 34.07
N ALA A 2 10.06 28.96 32.95
CA ALA A 2 8.71 29.39 32.66
C ALA A 2 8.09 28.24 31.87
N ASP A 3 7.12 27.63 32.51
CA ASP A 3 6.30 26.52 32.06
C ASP A 3 5.52 26.95 30.81
N GLY A 4 5.63 26.16 29.74
CA GLY A 4 5.06 26.41 28.42
C GLY A 4 4.43 25.13 27.92
N GLY A 5 3.43 24.67 28.66
CA GLY A 5 2.64 23.50 28.34
C GLY A 5 1.87 23.61 27.02
N SER A 6 1.66 22.43 26.43
CA SER A 6 0.43 22.01 25.75
C SER A 6 0.00 22.56 24.38
N GLU A 7 0.92 22.85 23.45
CA GLU A 7 0.52 23.07 22.02
C GLU A 7 1.43 22.39 20.97
N ARG A 8 2.09 21.26 21.30
CA ARG A 8 3.08 20.62 20.41
C ARG A 8 2.61 19.32 19.74
N ALA A 9 1.30 19.15 19.58
CA ALA A 9 0.70 17.91 19.08
C ALA A 9 0.06 18.04 17.70
N ASP A 10 -0.16 19.25 17.18
CA ASP A 10 -0.96 19.44 15.96
C ASP A 10 -0.13 20.16 14.90
N GLY A 11 -0.30 19.78 13.63
CA GLY A 11 0.49 20.20 12.47
C GLY A 11 0.43 21.70 12.11
N ARG A 12 0.30 22.60 13.08
CA ARG A 12 0.38 24.05 12.90
C ARG A 12 1.80 24.46 12.54
N ILE A 13 1.88 25.23 11.46
CA ILE A 13 3.10 25.87 10.97
C ILE A 13 3.72 26.64 12.14
N VAL A 14 4.95 26.27 12.51
CA VAL A 14 5.72 27.03 13.51
C VAL A 14 5.82 28.46 13.01
N LYS A 15 5.47 29.44 13.86
CA LYS A 15 5.52 30.86 13.49
C LYS A 15 6.93 31.17 12.97
N MET A 16 7.03 31.48 11.68
CA MET A 16 8.31 31.78 11.02
C MET A 16 8.92 33.01 11.68
N GLU A 17 10.13 32.89 12.22
CA GLU A 17 10.82 34.02 12.87
C GLU A 17 11.48 34.94 11.84
N VAL A 18 11.99 34.37 10.75
CA VAL A 18 12.62 35.09 9.64
C VAL A 18 12.30 34.35 8.33
N ASP A 19 11.84 35.09 7.32
CA ASP A 19 11.58 34.55 5.98
C ASP A 19 12.86 34.59 5.14
N TYR A 20 13.35 33.42 4.74
CA TYR A 20 14.52 33.27 3.89
C TYR A 20 14.17 32.99 2.42
N SER A 21 12.88 33.07 2.04
CA SER A 21 12.41 32.71 0.69
C SER A 21 13.17 33.44 -0.41
N ALA A 22 13.38 34.76 -0.26
CA ALA A 22 14.10 35.57 -1.26
C ALA A 22 15.57 35.15 -1.42
N THR A 23 16.25 34.80 -0.33
CA THR A 23 17.63 34.31 -0.35
C THR A 23 17.71 32.96 -1.03
N VAL A 24 16.77 32.07 -0.75
CA VAL A 24 16.68 30.74 -1.36
C VAL A 24 16.33 30.84 -2.85
N ASP A 25 15.45 31.76 -3.24
CA ASP A 25 15.08 32.00 -4.64
C ASP A 25 16.25 32.50 -5.49
N GLN A 26 17.17 33.28 -4.91
CA GLN A 26 18.38 33.72 -5.60
C GLN A 26 19.45 32.64 -5.64
N ARG A 27 19.69 31.95 -4.51
CA ARG A 27 20.78 30.98 -4.37
C ARG A 27 20.49 29.64 -5.05
N LEU A 28 19.23 29.20 -5.12
CA LEU A 28 18.89 27.91 -5.75
C LEU A 28 19.28 27.86 -7.24
N PRO A 29 18.93 28.84 -8.09
CA PRO A 29 19.36 28.84 -9.49
C PRO A 29 20.87 28.95 -9.68
N GLU A 30 21.57 29.71 -8.82
CA GLU A 30 23.04 29.78 -8.85
C GLU A 30 23.66 28.42 -8.53
N CYS A 31 23.15 27.76 -7.50
CA CYS A 31 23.56 26.42 -7.13
C CYS A 31 23.25 25.41 -8.26
N GLU A 32 22.10 25.53 -8.95
CA GLU A 32 21.75 24.66 -10.10
C GLU A 32 22.72 24.82 -11.26
N LYS A 33 23.21 26.04 -11.52
CA LYS A 33 24.26 26.28 -12.53
C LYS A 33 25.59 25.66 -12.12
N LEU A 34 26.03 25.91 -10.88
CA LEU A 34 27.29 25.38 -10.34
C LEU A 34 27.28 23.84 -10.25
N ALA A 35 26.13 23.22 -9.97
CA ALA A 35 25.97 21.77 -10.00
C ALA A 35 26.14 21.21 -11.42
N LYS A 36 25.62 21.90 -12.45
CA LYS A 36 25.82 21.53 -13.86
C LYS A 36 27.27 21.72 -14.33
N GLU A 37 28.00 22.63 -13.70
CA GLU A 37 29.44 22.84 -13.92
C GLU A 37 30.32 21.80 -13.21
N GLY A 38 29.74 20.83 -12.50
CA GLY A 38 30.44 19.72 -11.84
C GLY A 38 30.94 20.04 -10.43
N ARG A 39 30.54 21.17 -9.83
CA ARG A 39 30.93 21.56 -8.45
C ARG A 39 29.89 21.15 -7.41
N LEU A 40 29.49 19.88 -7.43
CA LEU A 40 28.37 19.39 -6.63
C LEU A 40 28.63 19.50 -5.11
N GLN A 41 29.85 19.21 -4.66
CA GLN A 41 30.22 19.24 -3.24
C GLN A 41 30.15 20.65 -2.64
N GLU A 42 30.70 21.66 -3.33
CA GLU A 42 30.64 23.07 -2.91
C GLU A 42 29.19 23.57 -2.81
N VAL A 43 28.35 23.13 -3.75
CA VAL A 43 26.92 23.46 -3.76
C VAL A 43 26.20 22.83 -2.58
N ILE A 44 26.48 21.56 -2.27
CA ILE A 44 25.87 20.87 -1.12
C ILE A 44 26.30 21.54 0.19
N GLU A 45 27.57 21.89 0.36
CA GLU A 45 28.02 22.62 1.56
C GLU A 45 27.31 23.96 1.73
N THR A 46 27.16 24.69 0.62
CA THR A 46 26.42 25.95 0.59
C THR A 46 24.96 25.73 1.00
N LEU A 47 24.28 24.75 0.42
CA LEU A 47 22.89 24.41 0.76
C LEU A 47 22.74 23.91 2.20
N LEU A 48 23.70 23.14 2.72
CA LEU A 48 23.70 22.68 4.12
C LEU A 48 23.89 23.82 5.11
N SER A 49 24.62 24.88 4.71
CA SER A 49 24.78 26.08 5.51
C SER A 49 23.49 26.91 5.56
N LEU A 50 22.80 27.06 4.41
CA LEU A 50 21.50 27.71 4.31
C LEU A 50 20.44 26.92 5.08
N GLU A 51 20.43 25.59 4.95
CA GLU A 51 19.55 24.69 5.69
C GLU A 51 19.66 24.93 7.19
N LYS A 52 20.88 25.09 7.71
CA LYS A 52 21.10 25.37 9.14
C LYS A 52 20.43 26.68 9.55
N GLN A 53 20.56 27.74 8.75
CA GLN A 53 19.97 29.06 9.02
C GLN A 53 18.43 29.02 8.97
N THR A 54 17.87 28.45 7.91
CA THR A 54 16.41 28.38 7.72
C THR A 54 15.75 27.47 8.77
N ARG A 55 16.44 26.38 9.16
CA ARG A 55 15.98 25.50 10.23
C ARG A 55 16.00 26.18 11.59
N THR A 56 17.05 26.93 11.93
CA THR A 56 17.09 27.68 13.19
C THR A 56 16.01 28.76 13.25
N ALA A 57 15.67 29.35 12.12
CA ALA A 57 14.58 30.33 12.00
C ALA A 57 13.18 29.71 11.92
N SER A 58 13.07 28.38 12.01
CA SER A 58 11.83 27.61 11.84
C SER A 58 11.09 27.90 10.52
N ASP A 59 11.81 28.34 9.48
CA ASP A 59 11.27 28.56 8.15
C ASP A 59 11.08 27.22 7.43
N MET A 60 9.86 26.70 7.55
CA MET A 60 9.48 25.41 7.00
C MET A 60 9.52 25.38 5.47
N VAL A 61 9.12 26.47 4.81
CA VAL A 61 9.00 26.52 3.35
C VAL A 61 10.39 26.51 2.73
N SER A 62 11.27 27.41 3.16
CA SER A 62 12.64 27.50 2.67
C SER A 62 13.43 26.25 3.00
N THR A 63 13.31 25.72 4.21
CA THR A 63 13.99 24.47 4.60
C THR A 63 13.53 23.31 3.71
N SER A 64 12.23 23.14 3.48
CA SER A 64 11.72 22.08 2.59
C SER A 64 12.27 22.21 1.17
N ARG A 65 12.32 23.43 0.62
CA ARG A 65 12.87 23.70 -0.72
C ARG A 65 14.36 23.37 -0.81
N ILE A 66 15.13 23.73 0.21
CA ILE A 66 16.57 23.41 0.27
C ILE A 66 16.78 21.90 0.30
N LEU A 67 16.04 21.15 1.14
CA LEU A 67 16.17 19.69 1.19
C LEU A 67 15.81 19.05 -0.17
N VAL A 68 14.72 19.50 -0.80
CA VAL A 68 14.32 19.02 -2.13
C VAL A 68 15.37 19.35 -3.18
N ALA A 69 15.98 20.54 -3.13
CA ALA A 69 17.03 20.94 -4.06
C ALA A 69 18.30 20.09 -3.91
N VAL A 70 18.75 19.81 -2.68
CA VAL A 70 19.90 18.93 -2.43
C VAL A 70 19.66 17.56 -3.08
N VAL A 71 18.48 16.97 -2.87
CA VAL A 71 18.12 15.67 -3.47
C VAL A 71 18.06 15.77 -5.01
N LYS A 72 17.42 16.81 -5.56
CA LYS A 72 17.30 17.02 -7.01
C LYS A 72 18.67 17.15 -7.68
N MET A 73 19.61 17.86 -7.07
CA MET A 73 20.95 18.05 -7.61
C MET A 73 21.77 16.76 -7.60
N CYS A 74 21.69 15.99 -6.52
CA CYS A 74 22.35 14.68 -6.48
C CYS A 74 21.76 13.72 -7.51
N TYR A 75 20.43 13.80 -7.75
CA TYR A 75 19.74 13.04 -8.79
C TYR A 75 20.19 13.44 -10.21
N GLU A 76 20.22 14.75 -10.53
CA GLU A 76 20.65 15.25 -11.85
C GLU A 76 22.12 14.92 -12.16
N ALA A 77 22.98 14.97 -11.13
CA ALA A 77 24.39 14.59 -11.25
C ALA A 77 24.62 13.08 -11.33
N LYS A 78 23.59 12.25 -11.12
CA LYS A 78 23.67 10.77 -11.01
C LYS A 78 24.63 10.28 -9.92
N GLU A 79 24.88 11.10 -8.91
CA GLU A 79 25.70 10.73 -7.74
C GLU A 79 24.82 10.13 -6.64
N TRP A 80 24.47 8.85 -6.82
CA TRP A 80 23.56 8.13 -5.93
C TRP A 80 24.09 7.89 -4.52
N ASP A 81 25.40 7.71 -4.37
CA ASP A 81 26.01 7.48 -3.06
C ASP A 81 25.96 8.78 -2.23
N LEU A 82 26.29 9.93 -2.85
CA LEU A 82 26.17 11.24 -2.22
C LEU A 82 24.71 11.59 -1.89
N LEU A 83 23.77 11.18 -2.74
CA LEU A 83 22.34 11.32 -2.45
C LEU A 83 21.96 10.57 -1.16
N ASN A 84 22.33 9.30 -1.04
CA ASN A 84 22.00 8.47 0.12
C ASN A 84 22.62 9.00 1.41
N GLU A 85 23.89 9.45 1.36
CA GLU A 85 24.57 10.07 2.49
C GLU A 85 23.86 11.34 2.96
N ASN A 86 23.48 12.22 2.03
CA ASN A 86 22.77 13.45 2.35
C ASN A 86 21.38 13.19 2.93
N ILE A 87 20.63 12.22 2.40
CA ILE A 87 19.33 11.81 2.95
C ILE A 87 19.50 11.31 4.39
N MET A 88 20.51 10.49 4.67
CA MET A 88 20.80 10.02 6.02
C MET A 88 21.20 11.17 6.96
N LEU A 89 22.06 12.08 6.50
CA LEU A 89 22.52 13.22 7.29
C LEU A 89 21.38 14.18 7.64
N LEU A 90 20.59 14.59 6.65
CA LEU A 90 19.49 15.54 6.82
C LEU A 90 18.37 14.97 7.69
N SER A 91 18.14 13.66 7.62
CA SER A 91 17.08 13.01 8.41
C SER A 91 17.47 12.67 9.85
N LYS A 92 18.76 12.50 10.15
CA LYS A 92 19.31 12.31 11.50
C LYS A 92 19.66 13.63 12.19
N ARG A 93 19.57 14.77 11.47
CA ARG A 93 19.90 16.09 12.01
C ARG A 93 18.97 16.44 13.18
N ARG A 94 19.56 16.84 14.32
CA ARG A 94 18.80 17.21 15.53
C ARG A 94 17.91 18.41 15.25
N SER A 95 16.64 18.33 15.63
CA SER A 95 15.63 19.39 15.44
C SER A 95 15.32 19.71 13.98
N GLN A 96 15.32 18.70 13.10
CA GLN A 96 14.80 18.86 11.76
C GLN A 96 13.28 19.06 11.75
N LEU A 97 12.80 19.94 10.88
CA LEU A 97 11.37 20.17 10.70
C LEU A 97 10.72 18.94 10.04
N LYS A 98 9.69 18.38 10.70
CA LYS A 98 9.00 17.15 10.25
C LYS A 98 8.48 17.26 8.82
N GLN A 99 7.84 18.39 8.48
CA GLN A 99 7.30 18.62 7.14
C GLN A 99 8.41 18.73 6.07
N ALA A 100 9.57 19.28 6.40
CA ALA A 100 10.69 19.37 5.47
C ALA A 100 11.26 17.98 5.13
N VAL A 101 11.38 17.09 6.13
CA VAL A 101 11.76 15.70 5.90
C VAL A 101 10.69 14.97 5.08
N ALA A 102 9.40 15.20 5.36
CA ALA A 102 8.31 14.60 4.59
C ALA A 102 8.37 14.99 3.11
N LYS A 103 8.57 16.27 2.80
CA LYS A 103 8.71 16.77 1.42
C LYS A 103 9.94 16.22 0.71
N MET A 104 11.06 16.11 1.43
CA MET A 104 12.27 15.47 0.91
C MET A 104 12.00 14.01 0.53
N VAL A 105 11.42 13.22 1.44
CA VAL A 105 11.13 11.79 1.22
C VAL A 105 10.13 11.60 0.07
N GLN A 106 9.08 12.42 -0.01
CA GLN A 106 8.10 12.40 -1.11
C GLN A 106 8.76 12.59 -2.48
N GLN A 107 9.70 13.54 -2.56
CA GLN A 107 10.45 13.75 -3.80
C GLN A 107 11.32 12.53 -4.13
N CYS A 108 12.01 11.96 -3.13
CA CYS A 108 12.80 10.74 -3.32
C CYS A 108 11.95 9.55 -3.79
N CYS A 109 10.73 9.39 -3.27
CA CYS A 109 9.80 8.34 -3.72
C CYS A 109 9.49 8.46 -5.21
N THR A 110 9.30 9.69 -5.72
CA THR A 110 9.05 9.94 -7.16
C THR A 110 10.26 9.49 -7.99
N TYR A 111 11.47 9.83 -7.55
CA TYR A 111 12.70 9.40 -8.22
C TYR A 111 12.90 7.88 -8.21
N VAL A 112 12.51 7.18 -7.15
CA VAL A 112 12.57 5.70 -7.09
C VAL A 112 11.71 5.07 -8.19
N GLU A 113 10.58 5.69 -8.56
CA GLU A 113 9.72 5.19 -9.65
C GLU A 113 10.35 5.41 -11.03
N GLU A 114 11.04 6.53 -11.23
CA GLU A 114 11.70 6.91 -12.49
C GLU A 114 13.01 6.15 -12.75
N ILE A 115 13.75 5.77 -11.69
CA ILE A 115 15.02 5.05 -11.83
C ILE A 115 14.78 3.64 -12.37
N THR A 116 15.38 3.37 -13.53
CA THR A 116 15.34 2.06 -14.20
C THR A 116 16.40 1.08 -13.70
N ASP A 117 17.50 1.59 -13.13
CA ASP A 117 18.61 0.76 -12.66
C ASP A 117 18.30 0.07 -11.33
N LEU A 118 18.20 -1.27 -11.35
CA LEU A 118 17.80 -2.09 -10.19
C LEU A 118 18.68 -1.91 -8.95
N PRO A 119 20.03 -1.95 -9.03
CA PRO A 119 20.91 -1.84 -7.86
C PRO A 119 20.85 -0.47 -7.19
N VAL A 120 20.72 0.60 -7.99
CA VAL A 120 20.55 1.96 -7.48
C VAL A 120 19.18 2.11 -6.81
N LYS A 121 18.12 1.57 -7.45
CA LYS A 121 16.76 1.57 -6.90
C LYS A 121 16.70 0.87 -5.54
N LEU A 122 17.33 -0.29 -5.40
CA LEU A 122 17.39 -1.03 -4.13
C LEU A 122 18.12 -0.23 -3.04
N ARG A 123 19.29 0.34 -3.34
CA ARG A 123 20.06 1.16 -2.38
C ARG A 123 19.28 2.37 -1.87
N LEU A 124 18.58 3.07 -2.77
CA LEU A 124 17.78 4.23 -2.42
C LEU A 124 16.57 3.83 -1.56
N ILE A 125 15.88 2.73 -1.92
CA ILE A 125 14.77 2.20 -1.13
C ILE A 125 15.22 1.83 0.29
N ASP A 126 16.34 1.12 0.44
CA ASP A 126 16.85 0.71 1.76
C ASP A 126 17.19 1.93 2.62
N THR A 127 17.83 2.94 2.02
CA THR A 127 18.13 4.21 2.70
C THR A 127 16.85 4.91 3.15
N LEU A 128 15.83 4.99 2.29
CA LEU A 128 14.55 5.62 2.63
C LEU A 128 13.79 4.82 3.70
N ARG A 129 13.84 3.48 3.68
CA ARG A 129 13.22 2.63 4.71
C ARG A 129 13.86 2.84 6.08
N MET A 130 15.20 2.94 6.15
CA MET A 130 15.91 3.26 7.41
C MET A 130 15.54 4.66 7.91
N VAL A 131 15.43 5.63 7.01
CA VAL A 131 15.15 7.03 7.37
C VAL A 131 13.71 7.25 7.81
N THR A 132 12.77 6.46 7.30
CA THR A 132 11.33 6.55 7.61
C THR A 132 10.92 5.69 8.81
N GLU A 133 11.81 4.87 9.34
CA GLU A 133 11.54 4.02 10.50
C GLU A 133 11.20 4.85 11.75
N GLY A 134 10.09 4.49 12.42
CA GLY A 134 9.62 5.14 13.65
C GLY A 134 9.02 6.54 13.47
N LYS A 135 8.84 7.03 12.24
CA LYS A 135 8.32 8.37 11.95
C LYS A 135 6.89 8.34 11.41
N ILE A 136 5.92 8.61 12.28
CA ILE A 136 4.47 8.59 11.98
C ILE A 136 4.10 9.50 10.78
N TYR A 137 4.80 10.62 10.60
CA TYR A 137 4.48 11.60 9.55
C TYR A 137 4.95 11.23 8.13
N VAL A 138 5.72 10.14 7.97
CA VAL A 138 6.17 9.59 6.66
C VAL A 138 5.80 8.11 6.51
N GLU A 139 4.85 7.64 7.31
CA GLU A 139 4.48 6.23 7.39
C GLU A 139 3.80 5.72 6.12
N ILE A 140 3.01 6.58 5.45
CA ILE A 140 2.40 6.29 4.14
C ILE A 140 3.49 6.09 3.06
N GLU A 141 4.49 6.98 3.03
CA GLU A 141 5.60 6.87 2.08
C GLU A 141 6.41 5.59 2.31
N ARG A 142 6.65 5.23 3.58
CA ARG A 142 7.29 3.96 3.94
C ARG A 142 6.51 2.76 3.42
N ALA A 143 5.17 2.78 3.54
CA ALA A 143 4.32 1.72 3.04
C ALA A 143 4.46 1.55 1.52
N ARG A 144 4.39 2.66 0.78
CA ARG A 144 4.55 2.67 -0.69
C ARG A 144 5.92 2.17 -1.13
N LEU A 145 6.99 2.65 -0.51
CA LEU A 145 8.36 2.18 -0.78
C LEU A 145 8.51 0.68 -0.54
N THR A 146 7.90 0.17 0.53
CA THR A 146 7.97 -1.26 0.87
C THR A 146 7.16 -2.11 -0.12
N LYS A 147 6.03 -1.62 -0.63
CA LYS A 147 5.28 -2.27 -1.71
C LYS A 147 6.11 -2.38 -2.98
N THR A 148 6.80 -1.30 -3.35
CA THR A 148 7.70 -1.29 -4.51
C THR A 148 8.86 -2.27 -4.31
N LEU A 149 9.47 -2.31 -3.13
CA LEU A 149 10.51 -3.29 -2.80
C LEU A 149 10.02 -4.74 -2.92
N ALA A 150 8.84 -5.04 -2.36
CA ALA A 150 8.25 -6.37 -2.42
C ALA A 150 7.99 -6.80 -3.87
N THR A 151 7.54 -5.87 -4.72
CA THR A 151 7.31 -6.13 -6.16
C THR A 151 8.61 -6.44 -6.89
N ILE A 152 9.70 -5.73 -6.60
CA ILE A 152 11.02 -6.00 -7.19
C ILE A 152 11.54 -7.37 -6.74
N LYS A 153 11.44 -7.69 -5.45
CA LYS A 153 11.87 -9.00 -4.93
C LYS A 153 11.05 -10.14 -5.50
N GLU A 154 9.75 -9.94 -5.69
CA GLU A 154 8.90 -10.92 -6.36
C GLU A 154 9.32 -11.17 -7.82
N GLN A 155 9.64 -10.12 -8.57
CA GLN A 155 10.15 -10.25 -9.95
C GLN A 155 11.47 -11.00 -10.03
N ASN A 156 12.31 -10.87 -8.99
CA ASN A 156 13.57 -11.62 -8.86
C ASN A 156 13.38 -13.09 -8.43
N GLY A 157 12.14 -13.50 -8.10
CA GLY A 157 11.82 -14.84 -7.61
C GLY A 157 11.89 -15.02 -6.09
N ASP A 158 12.25 -13.97 -5.34
CA ASP A 158 12.38 -13.97 -3.89
C ASP A 158 11.02 -13.72 -3.18
N VAL A 159 10.01 -14.52 -3.53
CA VAL A 159 8.62 -14.36 -3.06
C VAL A 159 8.51 -14.48 -1.54
N LYS A 160 9.35 -15.32 -0.91
CA LYS A 160 9.37 -15.49 0.55
C LYS A 160 9.81 -14.22 1.27
N GLU A 161 10.83 -13.56 0.76
CA GLU A 161 11.35 -12.34 1.36
C GLU A 161 10.39 -11.17 1.11
N ALA A 162 9.83 -11.08 -0.11
CA ALA A 162 8.78 -10.12 -0.43
C ALA A 162 7.59 -10.22 0.53
N ALA A 163 7.13 -11.44 0.84
CA ALA A 163 6.04 -11.68 1.79
C ALA A 163 6.41 -11.22 3.22
N SER A 164 7.63 -11.54 3.70
CA SER A 164 8.09 -11.14 5.03
C SER A 164 8.16 -9.61 5.17
N ILE A 165 8.78 -8.95 4.20
CA ILE A 165 8.95 -7.48 4.21
C ILE A 165 7.60 -6.77 4.18
N LEU A 166 6.67 -7.23 3.35
CA LEU A 166 5.35 -6.62 3.28
C LEU A 166 4.53 -6.88 4.56
N GLN A 167 4.74 -8.02 5.22
CA GLN A 167 4.04 -8.41 6.45
C GLN A 167 4.51 -7.63 7.70
N GLU A 168 5.77 -7.19 7.75
CA GLU A 168 6.28 -6.34 8.84
C GLU A 168 5.50 -5.02 8.96
N LEU A 169 4.92 -4.54 7.85
CA LEU A 169 4.06 -3.37 7.86
C LEU A 169 2.65 -3.71 8.33
N GLN A 170 2.31 -3.24 9.52
CA GLN A 170 0.95 -3.30 10.05
C GLN A 170 0.11 -2.12 9.55
N VAL A 171 -0.19 -2.10 8.24
CA VAL A 171 -0.94 -1.00 7.59
C VAL A 171 -2.33 -0.72 8.17
N GLU A 172 -2.87 -1.65 8.95
CA GLU A 172 -4.15 -1.50 9.67
C GLU A 172 -4.12 -0.43 10.76
N THR A 173 -2.96 -0.17 11.35
CA THR A 173 -2.81 0.82 12.43
C THR A 173 -2.63 2.24 11.87
N TYR A 174 -2.43 2.38 10.55
CA TYR A 174 -2.16 3.66 9.91
C TYR A 174 -3.45 4.47 9.74
N GLY A 175 -3.76 5.29 10.75
CA GLY A 175 -4.95 6.14 10.76
C GLY A 175 -4.99 7.19 9.64
N SER A 176 -3.84 7.61 9.13
CA SER A 176 -3.69 8.61 8.06
C SER A 176 -3.87 8.04 6.64
N MET A 177 -3.89 6.71 6.50
CA MET A 177 -3.98 6.04 5.20
C MET A 177 -5.44 5.89 4.76
N GLU A 178 -5.70 6.09 3.47
CA GLU A 178 -7.04 5.88 2.91
C GLU A 178 -7.49 4.42 3.07
N LYS A 179 -8.79 4.22 3.32
CA LYS A 179 -9.36 2.88 3.50
C LYS A 179 -9.13 1.98 2.27
N LYS A 180 -9.27 2.54 1.06
CA LYS A 180 -9.05 1.82 -0.21
C LYS A 180 -7.61 1.35 -0.34
N GLU A 181 -6.65 2.26 -0.14
CA GLU A 181 -5.22 1.94 -0.19
C GLU A 181 -4.87 0.88 0.85
N ARG A 182 -5.39 1.01 2.09
CA ARG A 182 -5.18 0.01 3.15
C ARG A 182 -5.66 -1.38 2.74
N VAL A 183 -6.87 -1.51 2.17
CA VAL A 183 -7.39 -2.80 1.73
C VAL A 183 -6.58 -3.37 0.58
N GLU A 184 -6.14 -2.56 -0.37
CA GLU A 184 -5.23 -2.99 -1.43
C GLU A 184 -3.91 -3.57 -0.89
N PHE A 185 -3.33 -2.94 0.13
CA PHE A 185 -2.13 -3.45 0.78
C PHE A 185 -2.35 -4.81 1.46
N ILE A 186 -3.46 -4.95 2.19
CA ILE A 186 -3.79 -6.21 2.87
C ILE A 186 -4.04 -7.33 1.84
N LEU A 187 -4.71 -7.03 0.73
CA LEU A 187 -4.92 -7.99 -0.36
C LEU A 187 -3.60 -8.44 -0.99
N GLU A 188 -2.62 -7.54 -1.11
CA GLU A 188 -1.32 -7.89 -1.66
C GLU A 188 -0.49 -8.74 -0.70
N GLN A 189 -0.60 -8.49 0.61
CA GLN A 189 -0.05 -9.38 1.63
C GLN A 189 -0.67 -10.78 1.52
N MET A 190 -2.01 -10.89 1.39
CA MET A 190 -2.68 -12.18 1.20
C MET A 190 -2.18 -12.91 -0.05
N ARG A 191 -2.05 -12.20 -1.18
CA ARG A 191 -1.58 -12.79 -2.44
C ARG A 191 -0.16 -13.35 -2.31
N LEU A 192 0.76 -12.60 -1.71
CA LEU A 192 2.15 -13.04 -1.49
C LEU A 192 2.22 -14.23 -0.51
N CYS A 193 1.45 -14.20 0.58
CA CYS A 193 1.38 -15.33 1.51
C CYS A 193 0.83 -16.60 0.85
N LEU A 194 -0.19 -16.48 0.00
CA LEU A 194 -0.71 -17.60 -0.80
C LEU A 194 0.32 -18.15 -1.79
N ALA A 195 1.12 -17.28 -2.42
CA ALA A 195 2.20 -17.71 -3.32
C ALA A 195 3.29 -18.50 -2.57
N VAL A 196 3.56 -18.15 -1.31
CA VAL A 196 4.46 -18.89 -0.41
C VAL A 196 3.81 -20.15 0.19
N LYS A 197 2.51 -20.37 -0.05
CA LYS A 197 1.67 -21.43 0.54
C LYS A 197 1.54 -21.33 2.07
N ASP A 198 1.57 -20.12 2.61
CA ASP A 198 1.33 -19.89 4.03
C ASP A 198 -0.16 -19.60 4.29
N TYR A 199 -0.93 -20.68 4.41
CA TYR A 199 -2.39 -20.60 4.58
C TYR A 199 -2.78 -20.03 5.95
N ILE A 200 -2.07 -20.39 7.02
CA ILE A 200 -2.35 -19.93 8.39
C ILE A 200 -2.22 -18.41 8.48
N ARG A 201 -1.13 -17.84 7.94
CA ARG A 201 -0.96 -16.38 7.93
C ARG A 201 -2.01 -15.71 7.05
N THR A 202 -2.33 -16.30 5.90
CA THR A 202 -3.38 -15.74 5.01
C THR A 202 -4.73 -15.65 5.71
N GLN A 203 -5.11 -16.65 6.53
CA GLN A 203 -6.34 -16.60 7.34
C GLN A 203 -6.32 -15.52 8.41
N ILE A 204 -5.17 -15.30 9.05
CA ILE A 204 -5.03 -14.23 10.04
C ILE A 204 -5.19 -12.87 9.35
N ILE A 205 -4.58 -12.71 8.18
CA ILE A 205 -4.64 -11.49 7.37
C ILE A 205 -6.05 -11.25 6.84
N SER A 206 -6.79 -12.28 6.42
CA SER A 206 -8.14 -12.12 5.88
C SER A 206 -9.14 -11.56 6.91
N LYS A 207 -8.97 -11.88 8.20
CA LYS A 207 -9.79 -11.37 9.31
C LYS A 207 -9.60 -9.87 9.56
N LYS A 208 -8.54 -9.27 9.03
CA LYS A 208 -8.24 -7.84 9.19
C LYS A 208 -9.04 -6.96 8.22
N ILE A 209 -9.58 -7.54 7.14
CA ILE A 209 -10.47 -6.85 6.22
C ILE A 209 -11.91 -6.94 6.72
N ASN A 210 -12.56 -5.80 6.90
CA ASN A 210 -13.98 -5.77 7.25
C ASN A 210 -14.84 -5.96 5.99
N THR A 211 -15.71 -6.96 5.96
CA THR A 211 -16.59 -7.27 4.82
C THR A 211 -17.59 -6.15 4.50
N LYS A 212 -17.90 -5.27 5.47
CA LYS A 212 -18.73 -4.07 5.25
C LYS A 212 -18.10 -3.09 4.26
N PHE A 213 -16.77 -3.07 4.14
CA PHE A 213 -16.07 -2.21 3.19
C PHE A 213 -16.47 -2.51 1.74
N PHE A 214 -16.77 -3.78 1.42
CA PHE A 214 -17.15 -4.20 0.07
C PHE A 214 -18.60 -3.85 -0.32
N GLN A 215 -19.33 -3.17 0.56
CA GLN A 215 -20.65 -2.62 0.27
C GLN A 215 -20.57 -1.17 -0.24
N GLU A 216 -19.39 -0.53 -0.18
CA GLU A 216 -19.17 0.84 -0.65
C GLU A 216 -19.02 0.89 -2.18
N GLU A 217 -19.43 2.02 -2.79
CA GLU A 217 -19.29 2.27 -4.22
C GLU A 217 -17.81 2.30 -4.67
N ASN A 218 -17.53 1.85 -5.89
CA ASN A 218 -16.18 1.72 -6.47
C ASN A 218 -15.24 0.71 -5.80
N THR A 219 -15.74 -0.25 -5.01
CA THR A 219 -14.93 -1.33 -4.38
C THR A 219 -15.02 -2.68 -5.09
N GLU A 220 -15.75 -2.78 -6.20
CA GLU A 220 -16.09 -4.04 -6.87
C GLU A 220 -14.87 -4.85 -7.31
N LYS A 221 -13.85 -4.20 -7.90
CA LYS A 221 -12.60 -4.87 -8.30
C LYS A 221 -11.86 -5.46 -7.11
N LEU A 222 -11.81 -4.73 -5.99
CA LEU A 222 -11.17 -5.18 -4.75
C LEU A 222 -11.95 -6.32 -4.12
N LYS A 223 -13.29 -6.25 -4.14
CA LYS A 223 -14.19 -7.31 -3.69
C LYS A 223 -13.94 -8.61 -4.45
N LEU A 224 -13.88 -8.55 -5.78
CA LEU A 224 -13.58 -9.72 -6.62
C LEU A 224 -12.20 -10.30 -6.32
N LYS A 225 -11.16 -9.44 -6.18
CA LYS A 225 -9.82 -9.88 -5.83
C LYS A 225 -9.79 -10.58 -4.46
N TYR A 226 -10.46 -10.01 -3.45
CA TYR A 226 -10.58 -10.60 -2.12
C TYR A 226 -11.20 -11.99 -2.15
N TYR A 227 -12.38 -12.14 -2.76
CA TYR A 227 -13.07 -13.44 -2.76
C TYR A 227 -12.33 -14.49 -3.57
N ASN A 228 -11.65 -14.13 -4.67
CA ASN A 228 -10.80 -15.08 -5.41
C ASN A 228 -9.65 -15.62 -4.56
N LEU A 229 -9.00 -14.77 -3.75
CA LEU A 229 -7.94 -15.20 -2.83
C LEU A 229 -8.50 -16.06 -1.68
N MET A 230 -9.69 -15.72 -1.16
CA MET A 230 -10.36 -16.51 -0.13
C MET A 230 -10.76 -17.91 -0.63
N ILE A 231 -11.30 -18.01 -1.86
CA ILE A 231 -11.63 -19.30 -2.48
C ILE A 231 -10.39 -20.17 -2.59
N GLN A 232 -9.25 -19.61 -3.03
CA GLN A 232 -7.99 -20.36 -3.13
C GLN A 232 -7.51 -20.89 -1.77
N LEU A 233 -7.71 -20.12 -0.70
CA LEU A 233 -7.39 -20.52 0.66
C LEU A 233 -8.31 -21.67 1.10
N ASP A 234 -9.62 -21.46 1.08
CA ASP A 234 -10.59 -22.42 1.59
C ASP A 234 -10.62 -23.73 0.77
N GLN A 235 -10.27 -23.66 -0.51
CA GLN A 235 -10.11 -24.84 -1.37
C GLN A 235 -8.98 -25.75 -0.89
N HIS A 236 -7.91 -25.20 -0.31
CA HIS A 236 -6.84 -26.00 0.28
C HIS A 236 -7.27 -26.66 1.60
N GLU A 237 -8.12 -25.99 2.38
CA GLU A 237 -8.64 -26.55 3.65
C GLU A 237 -9.78 -27.56 3.46
N GLY A 238 -10.43 -27.56 2.30
CA GLY A 238 -11.61 -28.38 2.02
C GLY A 238 -12.91 -27.79 2.60
N SER A 239 -12.92 -26.51 2.95
CA SER A 239 -14.07 -25.80 3.53
C SER A 239 -15.10 -25.42 2.46
N TYR A 240 -15.75 -26.40 1.84
CA TYR A 240 -16.67 -26.21 0.70
C TYR A 240 -17.83 -25.26 0.99
N LEU A 241 -18.35 -25.25 2.23
CA LEU A 241 -19.42 -24.35 2.64
C LEU A 241 -19.00 -22.87 2.59
N SER A 242 -17.76 -22.56 3.01
CA SER A 242 -17.20 -21.20 2.94
C SER A 242 -16.99 -20.77 1.50
N ILE A 243 -16.45 -21.67 0.66
CA ILE A 243 -16.29 -21.45 -0.79
C ILE A 243 -17.63 -21.10 -1.45
N CYS A 244 -18.70 -21.82 -1.10
CA CYS A 244 -20.05 -21.53 -1.58
C CYS A 244 -20.50 -20.10 -1.22
N LYS A 245 -20.28 -19.67 0.04
CA LYS A 245 -20.60 -18.31 0.48
C LYS A 245 -19.78 -17.26 -0.28
N HIS A 246 -18.51 -17.53 -0.56
CA HIS A 246 -17.63 -16.64 -1.32
C HIS A 246 -18.08 -16.50 -2.78
N TYR A 247 -18.36 -17.61 -3.48
CA TYR A 247 -18.90 -17.56 -4.85
C TYR A 247 -20.24 -16.83 -4.92
N ARG A 248 -21.11 -17.03 -3.93
CA ARG A 248 -22.37 -16.28 -3.83
C ARG A 248 -22.13 -14.78 -3.70
N ALA A 249 -21.18 -14.36 -2.88
CA ALA A 249 -20.84 -12.95 -2.73
C ALA A 249 -20.26 -12.32 -4.02
N ILE A 250 -19.57 -13.09 -4.87
CA ILE A 250 -19.17 -12.61 -6.21
C ILE A 250 -20.39 -12.52 -7.14
N TYR A 251 -21.28 -13.51 -7.11
CA TYR A 251 -22.53 -13.49 -7.88
C TYR A 251 -23.45 -12.31 -7.52
N ASP A 252 -23.49 -11.90 -6.25
CA ASP A 252 -24.25 -10.74 -5.78
C ASP A 252 -23.67 -9.40 -6.28
N THR A 253 -22.51 -9.40 -6.94
CA THR A 253 -21.85 -8.17 -7.41
C THR A 253 -22.47 -7.69 -8.73
N PRO A 254 -22.91 -6.42 -8.84
CA PRO A 254 -23.58 -5.90 -10.04
C PRO A 254 -22.80 -6.11 -11.34
N CYS A 255 -21.47 -5.85 -11.31
CA CYS A 255 -20.58 -6.12 -12.44
C CYS A 255 -20.63 -7.56 -12.98
N ILE A 256 -20.83 -8.55 -12.09
CA ILE A 256 -20.92 -9.97 -12.48
C ILE A 256 -22.30 -10.29 -13.03
N GLN A 257 -23.36 -9.71 -12.44
CA GLN A 257 -24.73 -9.91 -12.89
C GLN A 257 -25.03 -9.31 -14.26
N ALA A 258 -24.31 -8.25 -14.65
CA ALA A 258 -24.45 -7.60 -15.95
C ALA A 258 -23.87 -8.45 -17.11
N GLU A 259 -22.86 -9.27 -16.84
CA GLU A 259 -22.20 -10.10 -17.86
C GLU A 259 -22.72 -11.54 -17.85
N SER A 260 -23.35 -11.97 -18.94
CA SER A 260 -24.02 -13.27 -19.02
C SER A 260 -23.11 -14.47 -18.69
N GLU A 261 -21.88 -14.45 -19.21
CA GLU A 261 -20.93 -15.55 -19.00
C GLU A 261 -20.43 -15.65 -17.55
N LYS A 262 -20.19 -14.51 -16.90
CA LYS A 262 -19.60 -14.46 -15.56
C LYS A 262 -20.59 -14.89 -14.48
N TRP A 263 -21.85 -14.42 -14.53
CA TRP A 263 -22.83 -14.89 -13.55
C TRP A 263 -23.18 -16.36 -13.73
N GLN A 264 -23.19 -16.87 -14.97
CA GLN A 264 -23.38 -18.30 -15.20
C GLN A 264 -22.24 -19.13 -14.59
N GLN A 265 -20.98 -18.72 -14.76
CA GLN A 265 -19.85 -19.40 -14.13
C GLN A 265 -19.92 -19.36 -12.61
N ALA A 266 -20.20 -18.19 -12.02
CA ALA A 266 -20.34 -18.04 -10.58
C ALA A 266 -21.46 -18.94 -10.03
N LEU A 267 -22.63 -18.95 -10.67
CA LEU A 267 -23.77 -19.76 -10.23
C LEU A 267 -23.51 -21.26 -10.35
N LYS A 268 -22.83 -21.71 -11.42
CA LYS A 268 -22.40 -23.12 -11.58
C LYS A 268 -21.47 -23.54 -10.43
N SER A 269 -20.51 -22.69 -10.07
CA SER A 269 -19.61 -22.94 -8.94
C SER A 269 -20.38 -23.00 -7.62
N VAL A 270 -21.34 -22.09 -7.38
CA VAL A 270 -22.20 -22.13 -6.18
C VAL A 270 -22.93 -23.47 -6.06
N VAL A 271 -23.58 -23.94 -7.13
CA VAL A 271 -24.33 -25.20 -7.12
C VAL A 271 -23.42 -26.41 -6.90
N LEU A 272 -22.22 -26.44 -7.50
CA LEU A 272 -21.27 -27.53 -7.30
C LEU A 272 -20.71 -27.58 -5.87
N TYR A 273 -20.37 -26.43 -5.29
CA TYR A 273 -19.80 -26.40 -3.95
C TYR A 273 -20.84 -26.64 -2.84
N VAL A 274 -22.11 -26.28 -3.04
CA VAL A 274 -23.16 -26.55 -2.05
C VAL A 274 -23.52 -28.04 -1.95
N ILE A 275 -23.43 -28.80 -3.05
CA ILE A 275 -23.67 -30.26 -3.04
C ILE A 275 -22.45 -31.05 -2.53
N LEU A 276 -21.24 -30.50 -2.70
CA LEU A 276 -20.01 -31.12 -2.18
C LEU A 276 -19.81 -30.85 -0.68
N ALA A 277 -20.49 -29.84 -0.13
CA ALA A 277 -20.44 -29.54 1.29
C ALA A 277 -21.10 -30.67 2.12
N PRO A 278 -20.56 -30.99 3.30
CA PRO A 278 -21.22 -31.90 4.24
C PRO A 278 -22.64 -31.44 4.57
N PHE A 279 -23.54 -32.41 4.83
CA PHE A 279 -24.90 -32.11 5.26
C PHE A 279 -24.89 -31.39 6.61
N ASP A 280 -25.40 -30.17 6.61
CA ASP A 280 -25.55 -29.32 7.78
C ASP A 280 -26.80 -28.44 7.60
N ASN A 281 -27.30 -27.88 8.70
CA ASN A 281 -28.44 -26.96 8.69
C ASN A 281 -28.17 -25.74 7.79
N GLU A 282 -26.94 -25.23 7.80
CA GLU A 282 -26.52 -24.13 6.92
C GLU A 282 -26.53 -24.53 5.44
N GLN A 283 -26.11 -25.77 5.14
CA GLN A 283 -26.11 -26.29 3.78
C GLN A 283 -27.56 -26.42 3.27
N SER A 284 -28.47 -26.92 4.11
CA SER A 284 -29.90 -27.05 3.80
C SER A 284 -30.57 -25.70 3.50
N ASP A 285 -30.31 -24.67 4.33
CA ASP A 285 -30.82 -23.32 4.07
C ASP A 285 -30.24 -22.73 2.77
N LEU A 286 -28.96 -22.96 2.49
CA LEU A 286 -28.32 -22.50 1.26
C LEU A 286 -28.92 -23.16 0.02
N VAL A 287 -29.14 -24.47 0.01
CA VAL A 287 -29.75 -25.16 -1.16
C VAL A 287 -31.15 -24.64 -1.44
N HIS A 288 -31.98 -24.40 -0.42
CA HIS A 288 -33.30 -23.83 -0.60
C HIS A 288 -33.24 -22.40 -1.14
N ARG A 289 -32.34 -21.56 -0.62
CA ARG A 289 -32.14 -20.19 -1.13
C ARG A 289 -31.67 -20.17 -2.59
N ILE A 290 -30.78 -21.08 -2.98
CA ILE A 290 -30.28 -21.19 -4.36
C ILE A 290 -31.39 -21.72 -5.28
N SER A 291 -32.20 -22.67 -4.82
CA SER A 291 -33.32 -23.24 -5.60
C SER A 291 -34.42 -22.23 -5.94
N GLY A 292 -34.58 -21.18 -5.13
CA GLY A 292 -35.53 -20.10 -5.35
C GLY A 292 -35.06 -19.01 -6.31
N ASP A 293 -33.81 -19.06 -6.79
CA ASP A 293 -33.27 -18.05 -7.70
C ASP A 293 -33.77 -18.28 -9.14
N LYS A 294 -34.44 -17.27 -9.72
CA LYS A 294 -34.99 -17.31 -11.08
C LYS A 294 -33.91 -17.52 -12.14
N LYS A 295 -32.70 -17.00 -11.91
CA LYS A 295 -31.59 -17.15 -12.87
C LYS A 295 -31.06 -18.59 -12.96
N LEU A 296 -31.33 -19.43 -11.95
CA LEU A 296 -30.99 -20.84 -12.01
C LEU A 296 -31.85 -21.61 -13.01
N GLU A 297 -33.06 -21.11 -13.32
CA GLU A 297 -33.95 -21.73 -14.31
C GLU A 297 -33.39 -21.67 -15.73
N GLU A 298 -32.52 -20.70 -16.01
CA GLU A 298 -31.82 -20.57 -17.30
C GLU A 298 -30.74 -21.65 -17.50
N ILE A 299 -30.35 -22.36 -16.43
CA ILE A 299 -29.35 -23.44 -16.46
C ILE A 299 -29.98 -24.77 -16.01
N PRO A 300 -30.79 -25.41 -16.87
CA PRO A 300 -31.61 -26.57 -16.49
C PRO A 300 -30.79 -27.74 -15.93
N LYS A 301 -29.62 -28.02 -16.50
CA LYS A 301 -28.73 -29.12 -16.05
C LYS A 301 -28.34 -29.03 -14.58
N TYR A 302 -28.09 -27.82 -14.08
CA TYR A 302 -27.68 -27.61 -12.68
C TYR A 302 -28.88 -27.50 -11.74
N LYS A 303 -30.03 -27.03 -12.24
CA LYS A 303 -31.30 -27.08 -11.52
C LYS A 303 -31.74 -28.53 -11.26
N ASP A 304 -31.67 -29.38 -12.28
CA ASP A 304 -32.01 -30.79 -12.17
C ASP A 304 -31.06 -31.51 -11.19
N LEU A 305 -29.76 -31.21 -11.27
CA LEU A 305 -28.77 -31.72 -10.32
C LEU A 305 -29.10 -31.32 -8.89
N LEU A 306 -29.37 -30.02 -8.64
CA LEU A 306 -29.72 -29.56 -7.30
C LEU A 306 -31.03 -30.21 -6.80
N LYS A 307 -32.01 -30.40 -7.70
CA LYS A 307 -33.29 -31.02 -7.38
C LYS A 307 -33.11 -32.44 -6.85
N LEU A 308 -32.27 -33.25 -7.49
CA LEU A 308 -31.95 -34.63 -7.07
C LEU A 308 -31.43 -34.70 -5.62
N PHE A 309 -30.72 -33.69 -5.14
CA PHE A 309 -30.21 -33.63 -3.76
C PHE A 309 -31.23 -33.06 -2.76
N THR A 310 -32.30 -32.40 -3.23
CA THR A 310 -33.36 -31.85 -2.37
C THR A 310 -34.57 -32.77 -2.22
N THR A 311 -34.83 -33.63 -3.21
CA THR A 311 -35.91 -34.62 -3.15
C THR A 311 -35.43 -35.89 -2.45
N MET A 312 -36.01 -36.22 -1.30
CA MET A 312 -35.86 -37.54 -0.69
C MET A 312 -36.75 -38.54 -1.44
N GLU A 313 -36.27 -39.06 -2.57
CA GLU A 313 -36.82 -40.28 -3.19
C GLU A 313 -36.00 -41.51 -2.79
#